data_AF-A0A1Z1DY07-F1
#
_entry.id   AF-A0A1Z1DY07-F1
#
_cell.length_a   1.000
_cell.length_b   1.000
_cell.length_c   1.000
_cell.angle_alpha   90.00
_cell.angle_beta   90.00
_cell.angle_gamma   90.00
#
_symmetry.space_group_name_H-M   'P 1'
#
loop_
_entity.id
_entity.type
_entity.pdbx_description
1 polymer ?
#
loop_
_entity_poly.entity_id
_entity_poly.type
_entity_poly.pdbx_seq_one_letter_code
_entity_poly.pdbx_strand_id
1 'polypeptide(L)' 'MFKYNSTHGRYKCEVSLEDGKLIVDGHAISVFQCMKPAEIPWGNAGAAYAGVYTGVFLNRERVSSHL' A
#
# COMPACT_ATOMS: atom_id res chain seq x y z
N MET A 1 -3.16 7.38 9.09
CA MET A 1 -2.14 6.79 9.99
C MET A 1 -0.72 7.25 9.66
N PHE A 2 -0.26 7.20 8.41
CA PHE A 2 1.14 7.41 8.01
C PHE A 2 1.89 8.60 8.66
N LYS A 3 1.25 9.79 8.78
CA LYS A 3 1.89 11.00 9.32
C LYS A 3 2.28 10.92 10.80
N TYR A 4 1.59 10.14 11.62
CA TYR A 4 1.79 10.08 13.07
C TYR A 4 1.87 8.63 13.56
N ASN A 5 3.00 8.27 14.18
CA ASN A 5 3.23 6.97 14.79
C ASN A 5 3.57 7.15 16.28
N SER A 6 2.93 6.39 17.17
CA SER A 6 3.12 6.51 18.62
C SER A 6 4.50 6.04 19.11
N THR A 7 5.07 5.04 18.45
CA THR A 7 6.38 4.46 18.81
C THR A 7 7.53 5.20 18.15
N HIS A 8 7.38 5.56 16.87
CA HIS A 8 8.44 6.16 16.04
C HIS A 8 8.30 7.68 15.85
N GLY A 9 7.23 8.28 16.38
CA GLY A 9 6.96 9.71 16.27
C GLY A 9 6.32 10.12 14.93
N ARG A 10 6.38 11.42 14.63
CA ARG A 10 5.82 12.00 13.41
C ARG A 10 6.76 11.78 12.22
N TYR A 11 6.20 11.46 11.05
CA TYR A 11 6.98 11.48 9.80
C TYR A 11 7.50 12.89 9.55
N LYS A 12 8.81 13.02 9.30
CA LYS A 12 9.52 14.31 9.28
C LYS A 12 9.30 15.10 8.00
N CYS A 13 8.91 14.43 6.92
CA CYS A 13 8.81 15.02 5.61
C CYS A 13 7.34 15.25 5.21
N GLU A 14 7.08 15.54 3.93
CA GLU A 14 5.77 16.00 3.48
C GLU A 14 4.84 14.83 3.15
N VAL A 15 3.61 14.94 3.65
CA VAL A 15 2.55 13.97 3.39
C VAL A 15 1.28 14.75 3.11
N SER A 16 0.77 14.60 1.89
CA SER A 16 -0.46 15.24 1.41
C SER A 16 -1.31 14.25 0.62
N LEU A 17 -2.50 14.68 0.23
CA LEU A 17 -3.41 13.92 -0.61
C LEU A 17 -3.77 14.78 -1.81
N GLU A 18 -3.57 14.24 -3.01
CA GLU A 18 -3.82 14.92 -4.27
C GLU A 18 -4.43 13.91 -5.24
N ASP A 19 -5.52 14.27 -5.91
CA ASP A 19 -6.21 13.42 -6.91
C ASP A 19 -6.51 11.98 -6.45
N GLY A 20 -6.87 11.82 -5.17
CA GLY A 20 -7.16 10.51 -4.59
C GLY A 20 -5.92 9.62 -4.36
N LYS A 21 -4.72 10.15 -4.57
CA LYS A 21 -3.45 9.49 -4.28
C LYS A 21 -2.81 10.06 -3.02
N LEU A 22 -2.03 9.21 -2.35
CA LEU A 22 -1.20 9.64 -1.23
C LEU A 22 0.11 10.20 -1.81
N ILE A 23 0.42 11.46 -1.52
CA ILE A 23 1.68 12.06 -1.92
C ILE A 23 2.64 12.02 -0.71
N VAL A 24 3.80 11.40 -0.89
CA VAL A 24 4.86 11.35 0.13
C VAL A 24 6.13 11.87 -0.53
N ASP A 25 6.64 13.00 -0.04
CA ASP A 25 7.86 13.61 -0.57
C ASP A 25 7.84 13.83 -2.09
N GLY A 26 6.69 14.25 -2.62
CA GLY A 26 6.45 14.45 -4.05
C GLY A 26 6.16 13.18 -4.85
N HIS A 27 6.23 12.00 -4.22
CA HIS A 27 5.91 10.73 -4.88
C HIS A 27 4.44 10.38 -4.72
N ALA A 28 3.75 10.18 -5.85
CA ALA A 28 2.36 9.75 -5.87
C ALA A 28 2.23 8.24 -5.66
N ILE A 29 1.47 7.85 -4.65
CA ILE A 29 1.23 6.47 -4.23
C ILE A 29 -0.26 6.15 -4.41
N SER A 30 -0.56 5.13 -5.20
CA SER A 30 -1.92 4.61 -5.37
C SER A 30 -2.35 3.84 -4.13
N VAL A 31 -3.54 4.17 -3.60
CA VAL A 31 -4.13 3.52 -2.42
C VAL A 31 -5.42 2.83 -2.84
N PHE A 32 -5.56 1.56 -2.48
CA PHE A 32 -6.74 0.75 -2.80
C PHE A 32 -7.38 0.20 -1.53
N GLN A 33 -8.70 0.09 -1.54
CA GLN A 33 -9.48 -0.50 -0.45
C GLN A 33 -10.20 -1.75 -0.97
N CYS A 34 -9.43 -2.82 -1.17
CA CYS A 34 -9.92 -4.11 -1.66
C CYS A 34 -9.83 -5.16 -0.55
N MET A 35 -10.86 -6.00 -0.41
CA MET A 35 -10.82 -7.09 0.55
C MET A 35 -10.04 -8.30 0.01
N LYS A 36 -10.17 -8.56 -1.30
CA LYS A 36 -9.48 -9.66 -1.96
C LYS A 36 -8.24 -9.16 -2.69
N PRO A 37 -7.09 -9.85 -2.59
CA PRO A 37 -5.87 -9.47 -3.31
C PRO A 37 -6.02 -9.36 -4.83
N ALA A 38 -6.85 -10.22 -5.43
CA ALA A 38 -7.08 -10.27 -6.86
C ALA A 38 -7.87 -9.06 -7.41
N GLU A 39 -8.52 -8.29 -6.54
CA GLU A 39 -9.25 -7.07 -6.93
C GLU A 39 -8.31 -5.85 -7.03
N ILE A 40 -7.08 -5.97 -6.51
CA ILE A 40 -6.12 -4.88 -6.52
C ILE A 40 -5.49 -4.79 -7.91
N PRO A 41 -5.55 -3.63 -8.60
CA PRO A 41 -5.06 -3.49 -9.96
C PRO A 41 -3.54 -3.30 -9.99
N TRP A 42 -2.78 -4.32 -9.59
CA TRP A 42 -1.31 -4.30 -9.46
C TRP A 42 -0.60 -3.85 -10.74
N GLY A 43 -1.06 -4.33 -11.91
CA GLY A 43 -0.52 -3.95 -13.21
C GLY A 43 -0.68 -2.46 -13.50
N ASN A 44 -1.85 -1.88 -13.21
CA ASN A 44 -2.09 -0.44 -13.40
C ASN A 44 -1.29 0.41 -12.40
N ALA A 45 -1.02 -0.14 -11.21
CA ALA A 45 -0.17 0.50 -10.21
C ALA A 45 1.33 0.42 -10.54
N GLY A 46 1.73 -0.34 -11.56
CA GLY A 46 3.14 -0.53 -11.94
C GLY A 46 3.93 -1.37 -10.94
N ALA A 47 3.27 -2.24 -10.17
CA ALA A 47 3.91 -3.03 -9.14
C ALA A 47 4.66 -4.24 -9.72
N ALA A 48 5.98 -4.28 -9.54
CA ALA A 48 6.81 -5.45 -9.88
C ALA A 48 6.88 -6.50 -8.75
N TYR A 49 6.60 -6.08 -7.52
CA TYR A 49 6.65 -6.91 -6.33
C TYR A 49 5.52 -6.54 -5.36
N ALA A 50 4.90 -7.55 -4.75
CA ALA A 50 3.86 -7.37 -3.73
C ALA A 50 4.29 -8.07 -2.43
N GLY A 51 4.45 -7.28 -1.36
CA GLY A 51 4.66 -7.78 -0.01
C GLY A 51 3.34 -7.93 0.75
N VAL A 52 3.14 -9.06 1.45
CA VAL A 52 1.92 -9.33 2.22
C VAL A 52 2.17 -9.08 3.70
N TYR A 53 1.56 -8.05 4.26
CA TYR A 53 1.67 -7.68 5.69
C TYR A 53 0.34 -7.81 6.45
N THR A 54 -0.71 -8.33 5.81
CA THR A 54 -2.05 -8.46 6.41
C THR A 54 -2.14 -9.57 7.46
N GLY A 55 -1.18 -10.51 7.48
CA GLY A 55 -1.18 -11.67 8.38
C GLY A 55 -2.14 -12.79 7.97
N VAL A 56 -2.94 -12.63 6.89
CA VAL A 56 -3.98 -13.59 6.49
C VAL A 56 -3.52 -14.53 5.35
N PHE A 57 -2.74 -14.01 4.41
CA PHE A 57 -2.24 -14.77 3.25
C PHE A 57 -0.78 -15.20 3.49
N LEU A 58 -0.57 -16.23 4.32
CA LEU A 58 0.76 -16.65 4.80
C LEU A 58 1.36 -17.85 4.06
N ASN A 59 0.60 -18.49 3.16
CA ASN A 59 1.02 -19.66 2.41
C ASN A 59 0.92 -19.42 0.91
N ARG A 60 1.72 -20.17 0.14
CA ARG A 60 1.95 -19.93 -1.30
C ARG A 60 0.66 -19.86 -2.11
N GLU A 61 -0.30 -20.73 -1.82
CA GLU A 61 -1.60 -20.81 -2.49
C GLU A 61 -2.48 -19.58 -2.24
N ARG A 62 -2.40 -18.98 -1.05
CA ARG A 62 -3.17 -17.78 -0.72
C ARG A 62 -2.51 -16.53 -1.27
N VAL A 63 -1.17 -16.49 -1.24
CA VAL A 63 -0.37 -15.39 -1.78
C VAL A 63 -0.48 -15.32 -3.31
N SER A 64 -0.62 -16.45 -4.02
CA SER A 64 -0.73 -16.46 -5.48
C SER A 64 -1.93 -15.67 -6.01
N SER A 65 -2.92 -15.32 -5.18
CA SER A 65 -4.01 -14.41 -5.54
C SER A 65 -3.56 -12.97 -5.86
N HIS A 66 -2.29 -12.62 -5.65
CA HIS A 66 -1.71 -11.31 -6.00
C HIS A 66 -1.06 -11.29 -7.38
N LEU A 67 -0.82 -12.46 -8.00
CA LEU A 67 -0.26 -12.60 -9.34
C LEU A 67 -1.37 -12.43 -10.38
#